data_AF-A0A932CTP7-F1
#
_entry.id   AF-A0A932CTP7-F1
#
_cell.length_a   1.000
_cell.length_b   1.000
_cell.length_c   1.000
_cell.angle_alpha   90.00
_cell.angle_beta   90.00
_cell.angle_gamma   90.00
#
_symmetry.space_group_name_H-M   'P 1'
#
loop_
_entity.id
_entity.type
_entity.pdbx_description
1 polymer ?
#
loop_
_entity_poly.entity_id
_entity_poly.type
_entity_poly.pdbx_seq_one_letter_code
_entity_poly.pdbx_strand_id
1 'polypeptide(L)'
;MKRAPVLALLTGCSLVNEPDLGFLDIDASVSADGDADGDGDGGDSGIDGGDGGDGGDGGDGGDVVQLEDCAEGTGDEDADGLENCADLDCAGDTRCCGAGEVVVATAFDEGYDVETWHPFVASEPPLASNDVGLDFGPGGNGLISNEAVDLSFGAHITLSLVSRSSSTDGSCPNLAGCGDFVGVALTPVSELTPGVELPTGLEVVFTDGGELLVLRGGVIRWRGLSGWPTGKDLAVEIDVLPGGLGGRRGFRVAVRPFVEDLANPPEFVPEELFLDERDNGAAGGTPGAWLAVVGRTTDWSLTIAGVETTLLDCSNPTVFRPAGDPLDAISLGLGDGDLWASGSIGSPSVALVGDDPRLLFEGSDVDLGLERYQPVRRAIGEADETEEGGWEAVLALGNPQPSLVATSFREPALLPNDPRMAWVAHDEDGDGTGFVLARVLRAGADDWGFDPDYDVVNPDFLDPPQTSLRAPAAVGDIPGENGEAFHLWFIGINVSAALWHVRGDQDGLEDPAIVLSPEDVGPMAAHGIWDPFVLYDGERFLLWFFAEDALGRRTLHHAVAPPDGTSVELYEGNPVLDPQDPVLGGCEGGCSFRGGGAAEQGGERVFFFGRSLGGQSPIYQIARVAQQVGGAQ
;
A
#
# COMPACT_ATOMS: atom_id res chain seq x y z
N MET A 1 48.47 44.71 7.70
CA MET A 1 47.56 45.16 6.63
C MET A 1 46.16 44.68 7.00
N LYS A 2 45.22 45.61 7.18
CA LYS A 2 43.81 45.32 7.50
C LYS A 2 43.09 44.95 6.20
N ARG A 3 42.35 43.84 6.19
CA ARG A 3 41.32 43.56 5.19
C ARG A 3 39.99 43.33 5.92
N ALA A 4 38.97 44.00 5.41
CA ALA A 4 37.64 44.16 5.99
C ALA A 4 36.77 42.91 5.81
N PRO A 5 35.76 42.70 6.65
CA PRO A 5 34.70 41.74 6.38
C PRO A 5 33.73 42.32 5.34
N VAL A 6 33.36 41.50 4.35
CA VAL A 6 32.26 41.76 3.43
C VAL A 6 30.98 41.29 4.12
N LEU A 7 30.11 42.24 4.43
CA LEU A 7 28.75 42.00 4.92
C LEU A 7 27.86 41.85 3.68
N ALA A 8 27.39 40.63 3.40
CA ALA A 8 26.35 40.39 2.41
C ALA A 8 24.99 40.53 3.12
N LEU A 9 24.21 41.52 2.70
CA LEU A 9 22.82 41.72 3.12
C LEU A 9 21.93 40.73 2.36
N LEU A 10 21.32 39.82 3.11
CA LEU A 10 20.19 38.99 2.69
C LEU A 10 18.94 39.87 2.58
N THR A 11 18.38 39.98 1.38
CA THR A 11 16.99 40.38 1.17
C THR A 11 16.46 39.53 0.01
N GLY A 12 16.03 38.32 0.35
CA GLY A 12 15.13 37.51 -0.48
C GLY A 12 13.85 37.34 0.32
N CYS A 13 12.71 37.72 -0.27
CA CYS A 13 11.40 37.50 0.31
C CYS A 13 11.18 35.98 0.43
N SER A 14 10.90 35.51 1.63
CA SER A 14 10.41 34.17 1.90
C SER A 14 8.94 34.12 1.47
N LEU A 15 8.66 33.33 0.44
CA LEU A 15 7.35 32.69 0.26
C LEU A 15 7.58 31.27 0.76
N VAL A 16 6.93 30.94 1.88
CA VAL A 16 6.91 29.62 2.48
C VAL A 16 5.87 28.85 1.68
N ASN A 17 6.28 27.86 0.89
CA ASN A 17 5.38 26.80 0.46
C ASN A 17 5.67 25.61 1.37
N GLU A 18 4.63 25.17 2.09
CA GLU A 18 4.64 23.90 2.81
C GLU A 18 4.74 22.76 1.78
N PRO A 19 5.41 21.63 2.08
CA PRO A 19 5.20 20.42 1.32
C PRO A 19 3.71 20.06 1.40
N ASP A 20 3.08 19.76 0.26
CA ASP A 20 1.64 19.55 0.22
C ASP A 20 1.25 18.37 1.12
N LEU A 21 0.67 18.72 2.26
CA LEU A 21 -0.01 17.80 3.19
C LEU A 21 -1.52 18.07 3.14
N GLY A 22 -2.01 18.75 2.09
CA GLY A 22 -3.33 19.34 1.97
C GLY A 22 -4.51 18.36 2.03
N PHE A 23 -4.27 17.05 2.04
CA PHE A 23 -5.30 16.04 2.28
C PHE A 23 -5.38 15.51 3.72
N LEU A 24 -4.45 15.87 4.62
CA LEU A 24 -4.44 15.39 6.01
C LEU A 24 -5.28 16.24 6.99
N ASP A 25 -5.96 17.29 6.53
CA ASP A 25 -6.66 18.21 7.45
C ASP A 25 -8.06 18.63 6.96
N ILE A 26 -9.00 17.69 6.91
CA ILE A 26 -10.45 18.01 6.91
C ILE A 26 -11.19 17.02 7.82
N ASP A 27 -11.10 17.22 9.14
CA ASP A 27 -12.24 17.13 10.08
C ASP A 27 -11.82 17.35 11.56
N ALA A 28 -11.18 18.49 11.86
CA ALA A 28 -11.00 18.95 13.23
C ALA A 28 -11.55 20.37 13.44
N SER A 29 -12.86 20.56 13.22
CA SER A 29 -13.58 21.72 13.79
C SER A 29 -14.85 21.30 14.53
N VAL A 30 -14.71 20.38 15.48
CA VAL A 30 -15.64 20.35 16.61
C VAL A 30 -15.24 21.48 17.55
N SER A 31 -15.88 22.63 17.36
CA SER A 31 -15.78 23.80 18.23
C SER A 31 -16.05 23.41 19.69
N ALA A 32 -14.98 23.40 20.50
CA ALA A 32 -15.02 23.18 21.93
C ALA A 32 -14.61 24.44 22.69
N ASP A 33 -15.21 25.59 22.36
CA ASP A 33 -15.07 26.80 23.17
C ASP A 33 -16.42 27.12 23.81
N GLY A 34 -16.64 26.52 24.97
CA GLY A 34 -17.60 27.03 25.91
C GLY A 34 -16.98 28.20 26.65
N ASP A 35 -17.39 29.42 26.31
CA ASP A 35 -17.42 30.51 27.28
C ASP A 35 -18.55 31.50 26.99
N ALA A 36 -19.20 31.88 28.09
CA ALA A 36 -20.38 32.70 28.17
C ALA A 36 -20.05 34.20 28.06
N ASP A 37 -21.10 34.98 27.78
CA ASP A 37 -21.23 36.45 27.75
C ASP A 37 -21.35 36.95 26.29
N GLY A 38 -22.47 37.46 25.79
CA GLY A 38 -23.35 38.48 26.35
C GLY A 38 -23.62 39.51 25.24
N ASP A 39 -24.87 39.58 24.79
CA ASP A 39 -25.57 40.70 24.13
C ASP A 39 -25.06 41.29 22.79
N GLY A 40 -25.98 41.33 21.81
CA GLY A 40 -26.12 42.51 20.92
C GLY A 40 -26.31 42.25 19.43
N ASP A 41 -27.57 42.39 18.98
CA ASP A 41 -28.08 43.01 17.72
C ASP A 41 -27.22 42.86 16.42
N GLY A 42 -27.71 42.32 15.31
CA GLY A 42 -28.97 42.64 14.64
C GLY A 42 -28.76 43.65 13.50
N GLY A 43 -28.94 43.22 12.24
CA GLY A 43 -29.48 44.08 11.17
C GLY A 43 -28.57 44.49 9.99
N ASP A 44 -29.19 44.36 8.81
CA ASP A 44 -29.05 45.14 7.56
C ASP A 44 -27.82 44.87 6.68
N SER A 45 -27.94 44.21 5.52
CA SER A 45 -28.60 44.62 4.26
C SER A 45 -27.96 45.84 3.59
N GLY A 46 -27.35 45.63 2.42
CA GLY A 46 -26.94 46.73 1.55
C GLY A 46 -26.10 46.28 0.37
N ILE A 47 -26.75 46.13 -0.79
CA ILE A 47 -26.13 46.15 -2.12
C ILE A 47 -26.05 47.62 -2.55
N ASP A 48 -24.85 48.15 -2.66
CA ASP A 48 -24.45 49.28 -3.49
C ASP A 48 -23.02 48.96 -4.01
N GLY A 49 -22.67 49.14 -5.27
CA GLY A 49 -23.24 50.08 -6.23
C GLY A 49 -22.18 50.97 -6.88
N GLY A 50 -20.92 50.52 -7.00
CA GLY A 50 -19.98 50.91 -8.06
C GLY A 50 -19.31 52.29 -7.97
N ASP A 51 -18.02 52.26 -7.62
CA ASP A 51 -17.06 53.33 -7.84
C ASP A 51 -15.79 52.69 -8.43
N GLY A 52 -15.50 52.97 -9.69
CA GLY A 52 -14.32 52.47 -10.38
C GLY A 52 -13.07 53.32 -10.13
N GLY A 53 -11.92 52.67 -10.21
CA GLY A 53 -10.68 53.29 -10.68
C GLY A 53 -9.51 53.29 -9.68
N ASP A 54 -8.48 52.58 -10.11
CA ASP A 54 -7.05 52.86 -9.94
C ASP A 54 -6.34 52.31 -8.70
N GLY A 55 -5.42 51.37 -8.96
CA GLY A 55 -4.34 50.98 -8.05
C GLY A 55 -4.04 49.51 -8.20
N GLY A 56 -3.00 49.18 -8.98
CA GLY A 56 -2.50 47.81 -9.09
C GLY A 56 -1.91 47.38 -7.76
N ASP A 57 -2.72 46.66 -7.00
CA ASP A 57 -2.33 45.92 -5.83
C ASP A 57 -2.42 44.48 -6.32
N GLY A 58 -1.25 43.84 -6.43
CA GLY A 58 -1.15 42.47 -6.91
C GLY A 58 -2.17 41.64 -6.15
N GLY A 59 -3.11 41.05 -6.88
CA GLY A 59 -3.93 40.02 -6.30
C GLY A 59 -2.97 38.95 -5.82
N ASP A 60 -2.86 38.84 -4.51
CA ASP A 60 -2.89 37.60 -3.76
C ASP A 60 -4.09 36.80 -4.32
N GLY A 61 -3.94 36.33 -5.56
CA GLY A 61 -4.75 35.26 -6.10
C GLY A 61 -4.44 34.14 -5.14
N GLY A 62 -5.38 33.83 -4.26
CA GLY A 62 -5.25 32.72 -3.34
C GLY A 62 -4.68 31.57 -4.13
N ASP A 63 -3.58 31.01 -3.62
CA ASP A 63 -2.94 29.84 -4.19
C ASP A 63 -4.05 28.82 -4.39
N VAL A 64 -4.49 28.72 -5.65
CA VAL A 64 -5.27 27.59 -6.09
C VAL A 64 -4.22 26.52 -6.07
N VAL A 65 -4.28 25.65 -5.06
CA VAL A 65 -3.54 24.38 -5.07
C VAL A 65 -3.81 23.78 -6.44
N GLN A 66 -2.80 23.82 -7.31
CA GLN A 66 -2.91 23.22 -8.63
C GLN A 66 -2.77 21.74 -8.36
N LEU A 67 -3.88 21.01 -8.42
CA LEU A 67 -3.82 19.55 -8.36
C LEU A 67 -3.00 19.05 -9.55
N GLU A 68 -2.10 18.11 -9.26
CA GLU A 68 -1.30 17.42 -10.27
C GLU A 68 -2.18 16.69 -11.31
N ASP A 69 -1.81 16.75 -12.59
CA ASP A 69 -2.43 15.91 -13.62
C ASP A 69 -1.67 14.58 -13.74
N CYS A 70 -2.26 13.51 -13.21
CA CYS A 70 -1.62 12.19 -13.16
C CYS A 70 -1.48 11.47 -14.51
N ALA A 71 -1.76 12.13 -15.65
CA ALA A 71 -1.55 11.53 -16.96
C ALA A 71 -0.08 11.62 -17.37
N GLU A 72 0.47 10.57 -17.99
CA GLU A 72 1.84 10.63 -18.53
C GLU A 72 2.06 11.84 -19.47
N GLY A 73 3.06 12.65 -19.14
CA GLY A 73 3.60 13.72 -19.99
C GLY A 73 3.00 15.11 -19.76
N THR A 74 2.35 15.34 -18.62
CA THR A 74 1.74 16.64 -18.26
C THR A 74 2.76 17.59 -17.63
N GLY A 75 3.74 17.08 -16.89
CA GLY A 75 4.78 17.87 -16.23
C GLY A 75 4.44 18.10 -14.76
N ASP A 76 5.29 18.83 -14.04
CA ASP A 76 5.11 19.16 -12.62
C ASP A 76 4.16 20.37 -12.49
N GLU A 77 2.87 20.13 -12.24
CA GLU A 77 1.85 21.19 -12.20
C GLU A 77 1.81 21.96 -10.88
N ASP A 78 2.14 21.28 -9.78
CA ASP A 78 2.13 21.84 -8.42
C ASP A 78 3.50 22.41 -7.98
N ALA A 79 4.55 22.13 -8.76
CA ALA A 79 5.93 22.55 -8.60
C ALA A 79 6.67 21.93 -7.39
N ASP A 80 6.26 20.76 -6.92
CA ASP A 80 6.90 20.05 -5.82
C ASP A 80 8.16 19.24 -6.25
N GLY A 81 8.37 19.12 -7.57
CA GLY A 81 9.48 18.39 -8.19
C GLY A 81 9.15 16.96 -8.62
N LEU A 82 7.92 16.51 -8.42
CA LEU A 82 7.37 15.26 -8.90
C LEU A 82 6.49 15.53 -10.15
N GLU A 83 6.25 14.52 -10.98
CA GLU A 83 5.44 14.68 -12.20
C GLU A 83 4.58 13.45 -12.41
N ASN A 84 3.32 13.64 -12.82
CA ASN A 84 2.37 12.60 -13.19
C ASN A 84 2.21 11.56 -12.04
N CYS A 85 2.16 10.27 -12.38
CA CYS A 85 2.22 9.16 -11.44
C CYS A 85 3.52 9.03 -10.64
N ALA A 86 4.41 10.04 -10.58
CA ALA A 86 5.50 10.11 -9.59
C ALA A 86 5.13 11.01 -8.39
N ASP A 87 4.01 11.72 -8.48
CA ASP A 87 3.49 12.67 -7.50
C ASP A 87 2.59 12.04 -6.42
N LEU A 88 2.68 12.52 -5.18
CA LEU A 88 1.85 12.07 -4.08
C LEU A 88 0.36 12.41 -4.26
N ASP A 89 0.05 13.52 -4.93
CA ASP A 89 -1.31 13.95 -5.26
C ASP A 89 -2.01 12.99 -6.22
N CYS A 90 -1.24 12.15 -6.92
CA CYS A 90 -1.72 11.11 -7.79
C CYS A 90 -2.11 9.81 -7.09
N ALA A 91 -2.12 9.82 -5.75
CA ALA A 91 -2.62 8.75 -4.92
C ALA A 91 -4.03 8.29 -5.31
N GLY A 92 -4.13 7.05 -5.80
CA GLY A 92 -5.39 6.43 -6.18
C GLY A 92 -5.93 6.85 -7.56
N ASP A 93 -5.13 7.54 -8.39
CA ASP A 93 -5.51 7.77 -9.79
C ASP A 93 -5.38 6.47 -10.61
N THR A 94 -6.47 6.09 -11.30
CA THR A 94 -6.52 4.91 -12.19
C THR A 94 -5.42 4.89 -13.27
N ARG A 95 -4.90 6.06 -13.66
CA ARG A 95 -3.86 6.21 -14.66
C ARG A 95 -2.50 5.72 -14.17
N CYS A 96 -2.33 5.59 -12.85
CA CYS A 96 -1.09 5.15 -12.21
C CYS A 96 -1.06 3.65 -11.91
N CYS A 97 -2.14 2.92 -12.20
CA CYS A 97 -2.17 1.48 -12.03
C CYS A 97 -1.79 0.74 -13.31
N GLY A 98 -0.84 -0.19 -13.20
CA GLY A 98 -0.49 -1.13 -14.26
C GLY A 98 -1.43 -2.35 -14.29
N ALA A 99 -1.53 -2.99 -15.46
CA ALA A 99 -2.18 -4.29 -15.57
C ALA A 99 -1.29 -5.39 -14.95
N GLY A 100 -1.77 -6.02 -13.88
CA GLY A 100 -1.10 -7.13 -13.20
C GLY A 100 -1.57 -8.50 -13.71
N GLU A 101 -1.74 -9.45 -12.79
CA GLU A 101 -2.11 -10.84 -13.12
C GLU A 101 -3.60 -10.97 -13.53
N VAL A 102 -3.85 -11.70 -14.61
CA VAL A 102 -5.22 -12.10 -15.00
C VAL A 102 -5.66 -13.26 -14.11
N VAL A 103 -6.55 -12.98 -13.16
CA VAL A 103 -7.06 -13.96 -12.18
C VAL A 103 -8.38 -14.60 -12.59
N VAL A 104 -9.14 -13.94 -13.46
CA VAL A 104 -10.32 -14.52 -14.10
C VAL A 104 -10.27 -14.24 -15.58
N ALA A 105 -10.29 -15.28 -16.41
CA ALA A 105 -10.55 -15.15 -17.84
C ALA A 105 -11.52 -16.25 -18.24
N THR A 106 -12.70 -15.89 -18.72
CA THR A 106 -13.69 -16.87 -19.16
C THR A 106 -14.44 -16.35 -20.36
N ALA A 107 -14.33 -17.10 -21.47
CA ALA A 107 -15.21 -16.99 -22.61
C ALA A 107 -16.31 -18.05 -22.51
N PHE A 108 -17.54 -17.69 -22.83
CA PHE A 108 -18.68 -18.58 -22.75
C PHE A 108 -19.02 -19.15 -24.14
N ASP A 109 -19.14 -20.48 -24.23
CA ASP A 109 -19.51 -21.20 -25.46
C ASP A 109 -21.04 -21.30 -25.63
N GLU A 110 -21.46 -21.49 -26.89
CA GLU A 110 -22.86 -21.61 -27.31
C GLU A 110 -23.64 -22.66 -26.48
N GLY A 111 -24.79 -22.24 -25.94
CA GLY A 111 -25.78 -23.15 -25.36
C GLY A 111 -25.57 -23.51 -23.89
N TYR A 112 -24.74 -22.77 -23.15
CA TYR A 112 -24.65 -22.91 -21.70
C TYR A 112 -25.86 -22.23 -21.04
N ASP A 113 -26.85 -23.05 -20.70
CA ASP A 113 -28.08 -22.63 -20.04
C ASP A 113 -27.87 -22.57 -18.52
N VAL A 114 -28.02 -21.38 -17.96
CA VAL A 114 -27.82 -21.08 -16.54
C VAL A 114 -29.17 -20.99 -15.83
N GLU A 115 -30.05 -21.98 -16.02
CA GLU A 115 -31.34 -22.05 -15.30
C GLU A 115 -31.18 -22.12 -13.77
N THR A 116 -29.97 -22.46 -13.29
CA THR A 116 -29.59 -22.45 -11.88
C THR A 116 -28.20 -21.85 -11.69
N TRP A 117 -27.92 -21.39 -10.48
CA TRP A 117 -26.60 -20.94 -10.07
C TRP A 117 -25.54 -22.03 -10.16
N HIS A 118 -24.42 -21.74 -10.81
CA HIS A 118 -23.29 -22.66 -10.95
C HIS A 118 -21.95 -22.01 -10.56
N PRO A 119 -21.07 -22.72 -9.83
CA PRO A 119 -19.70 -22.27 -9.70
C PRO A 119 -18.98 -22.42 -11.04
N PHE A 120 -18.14 -21.46 -11.42
CA PHE A 120 -17.21 -21.59 -12.53
C PHE A 120 -15.77 -21.53 -12.02
N VAL A 121 -14.90 -22.28 -12.68
CA VAL A 121 -13.46 -22.25 -12.43
C VAL A 121 -12.87 -21.33 -13.47
N ALA A 122 -12.20 -20.26 -13.04
CA ALA A 122 -11.35 -19.48 -13.92
C ALA A 122 -10.27 -20.42 -14.48
N SER A 123 -10.31 -20.72 -15.78
CA SER A 123 -9.28 -21.52 -16.43
C SER A 123 -8.47 -20.63 -17.37
N GLU A 124 -7.17 -20.92 -17.50
CA GLU A 124 -6.28 -20.36 -18.54
C GLU A 124 -7.01 -20.19 -19.89
N PRO A 125 -6.71 -19.13 -20.65
CA PRO A 125 -7.64 -18.52 -21.57
C PRO A 125 -8.07 -19.49 -22.68
N PRO A 126 -9.38 -19.75 -22.88
CA PRO A 126 -9.85 -20.21 -24.16
C PRO A 126 -9.93 -18.99 -25.08
N LEU A 127 -9.00 -18.94 -26.04
CA LEU A 127 -9.07 -18.08 -27.21
C LEU A 127 -10.38 -18.33 -27.99
N ALA A 128 -11.09 -17.24 -28.26
CA ALA A 128 -12.03 -16.99 -29.35
C ALA A 128 -13.02 -18.12 -29.70
N SER A 129 -14.29 -17.93 -29.35
CA SER A 129 -15.37 -18.77 -29.85
C SER A 129 -16.65 -17.95 -30.00
N ASN A 130 -16.85 -17.46 -31.24
CA ASN A 130 -18.11 -17.15 -31.91
C ASN A 130 -19.26 -16.60 -31.05
N ASP A 131 -19.40 -15.27 -30.97
CA ASP A 131 -20.59 -14.39 -30.75
C ASP A 131 -21.83 -14.92 -30.00
N VAL A 132 -21.74 -15.95 -29.18
CA VAL A 132 -22.89 -16.65 -28.59
C VAL A 132 -22.62 -16.91 -27.11
N GLY A 133 -23.11 -15.99 -26.27
CA GLY A 133 -22.88 -15.97 -24.83
C GLY A 133 -23.85 -16.81 -23.98
N LEU A 134 -23.96 -16.49 -22.69
CA LEU A 134 -24.83 -17.19 -21.73
C LEU A 134 -26.32 -16.83 -21.88
N ASP A 135 -27.21 -17.80 -21.60
CA ASP A 135 -28.64 -17.61 -21.37
C ASP A 135 -28.98 -17.94 -19.91
N PHE A 136 -29.61 -17.01 -19.20
CA PHE A 136 -29.93 -17.11 -17.77
C PHE A 136 -31.37 -17.55 -17.52
N GLY A 137 -32.19 -17.58 -18.57
CA GLY A 137 -33.62 -17.81 -18.48
C GLY A 137 -34.40 -16.73 -17.71
N PRO A 138 -35.72 -16.88 -17.59
CA PRO A 138 -36.60 -15.85 -17.02
C PRO A 138 -36.55 -15.78 -15.48
N GLY A 139 -35.94 -16.76 -14.83
CA GLY A 139 -35.87 -16.86 -13.36
C GLY A 139 -34.85 -15.93 -12.72
N GLY A 140 -33.84 -15.49 -13.48
CA GLY A 140 -32.69 -14.75 -12.96
C GLY A 140 -31.71 -15.67 -12.22
N ASN A 141 -30.49 -15.78 -12.72
CA ASN A 141 -29.45 -16.68 -12.20
C ASN A 141 -28.07 -16.15 -12.58
N GLY A 142 -27.03 -16.95 -12.31
CA GLY A 142 -25.68 -16.59 -12.70
C GLY A 142 -24.64 -17.67 -12.48
N LEU A 143 -23.40 -17.31 -12.78
CA LEU A 143 -22.20 -18.07 -12.48
C LEU A 143 -21.42 -17.34 -11.40
N ILE A 144 -20.83 -18.04 -10.43
CA ILE A 144 -19.97 -17.44 -9.41
C ILE A 144 -18.57 -18.03 -9.46
N SER A 145 -17.55 -17.20 -9.26
CA SER A 145 -16.17 -17.67 -9.17
C SER A 145 -16.03 -18.68 -8.02
N ASN A 146 -15.24 -19.72 -8.24
CA ASN A 146 -14.92 -20.71 -7.22
C ASN A 146 -14.03 -20.14 -6.10
N GLU A 147 -13.28 -19.08 -6.40
CA GLU A 147 -12.36 -18.39 -5.50
C GLU A 147 -12.72 -16.92 -5.41
N ALA A 148 -12.41 -16.30 -4.27
CA ALA A 148 -12.56 -14.86 -4.09
C ALA A 148 -11.47 -14.14 -4.90
N VAL A 149 -11.83 -13.05 -5.58
CA VAL A 149 -10.87 -12.14 -6.19
C VAL A 149 -10.33 -11.24 -5.08
N ASP A 150 -9.02 -11.31 -4.84
CA ASP A 150 -8.33 -10.42 -3.92
C ASP A 150 -8.30 -9.01 -4.51
N LEU A 151 -9.05 -8.09 -3.93
CA LEU A 151 -9.18 -6.71 -4.42
C LEU A 151 -8.20 -5.76 -3.75
N SER A 152 -7.26 -6.27 -2.92
CA SER A 152 -6.36 -5.43 -2.11
C SER A 152 -5.66 -4.35 -2.93
N PHE A 153 -5.21 -4.66 -4.14
CA PHE A 153 -4.52 -3.71 -5.03
C PHE A 153 -5.41 -3.17 -6.15
N GLY A 154 -6.70 -3.46 -6.08
CA GLY A 154 -7.66 -3.16 -7.12
C GLY A 154 -7.71 -4.20 -8.23
N ALA A 155 -8.67 -4.04 -9.12
CA ALA A 155 -8.90 -4.90 -10.25
C ALA A 155 -9.52 -4.14 -11.41
N HIS A 156 -9.13 -4.50 -12.63
CA HIS A 156 -9.78 -4.13 -13.87
C HIS A 156 -10.62 -5.30 -14.36
N ILE A 157 -11.92 -5.09 -14.52
CA ILE A 157 -12.88 -6.11 -14.97
C ILE A 157 -13.43 -5.69 -16.33
N THR A 158 -13.29 -6.57 -17.32
CA THR A 158 -13.78 -6.34 -18.68
C THR A 158 -14.91 -7.30 -19.00
N LEU A 159 -16.03 -6.76 -19.47
CA LEU A 159 -17.22 -7.49 -19.87
C LEU A 159 -17.41 -7.35 -21.37
N SER A 160 -17.60 -8.49 -22.04
CA SER A 160 -17.99 -8.51 -23.46
C SER A 160 -19.47 -8.85 -23.59
N LEU A 161 -20.27 -7.90 -24.04
CA LEU A 161 -21.72 -7.97 -24.11
C LEU A 161 -22.21 -7.89 -25.56
N VAL A 162 -23.26 -8.64 -25.87
CA VAL A 162 -23.93 -8.58 -27.19
C VAL A 162 -25.41 -8.35 -26.99
N SER A 163 -25.93 -7.26 -27.56
CA SER A 163 -27.37 -6.96 -27.58
C SER A 163 -28.01 -7.41 -28.87
N ARG A 164 -29.02 -8.27 -28.80
CA ARG A 164 -29.87 -8.69 -29.94
C ARG A 164 -31.29 -8.14 -29.82
N SER A 165 -31.60 -7.47 -28.71
CA SER A 165 -32.86 -6.81 -28.45
C SER A 165 -33.12 -5.70 -29.47
N SER A 166 -34.33 -5.70 -30.04
CA SER A 166 -34.87 -4.58 -30.82
C SER A 166 -35.73 -3.63 -29.98
N SER A 167 -35.83 -3.90 -28.66
CA SER A 167 -36.54 -3.02 -27.74
C SER A 167 -35.82 -1.69 -27.61
N THR A 168 -36.59 -0.61 -27.66
CA THR A 168 -36.12 0.76 -27.36
C THR A 168 -36.86 1.37 -26.17
N ASP A 169 -37.82 0.63 -25.60
CA ASP A 169 -38.55 0.99 -24.39
C ASP A 169 -37.75 0.46 -23.19
N GLY A 170 -36.74 1.22 -22.77
CA GLY A 170 -35.67 0.72 -21.90
C GLY A 170 -35.65 1.20 -20.46
N SER A 171 -36.41 2.23 -20.10
CA SER A 171 -36.26 2.81 -18.76
C SER A 171 -36.95 1.94 -17.72
N CYS A 172 -36.18 1.21 -16.93
CA CYS A 172 -36.71 0.49 -15.77
C CYS A 172 -36.49 1.27 -14.46
N PRO A 173 -37.47 1.37 -13.56
CA PRO A 173 -37.32 2.13 -12.31
C PRO A 173 -36.39 1.42 -11.30
N ASN A 174 -36.25 0.10 -11.38
CA ASN A 174 -35.36 -0.74 -10.57
C ASN A 174 -35.08 -2.07 -11.32
N LEU A 175 -34.08 -2.83 -10.88
CA LEU A 175 -33.66 -4.09 -11.53
C LEU A 175 -34.80 -5.13 -11.59
N ALA A 176 -35.57 -5.25 -10.51
CA ALA A 176 -36.73 -6.13 -10.43
C ALA A 176 -37.81 -5.81 -11.49
N GLY A 177 -37.91 -4.55 -11.92
CA GLY A 177 -38.83 -4.06 -12.95
C GLY A 177 -38.21 -3.92 -14.34
N CYS A 178 -36.92 -4.20 -14.52
CA CYS A 178 -36.33 -4.31 -15.86
C CYS A 178 -36.86 -5.58 -16.55
N GLY A 179 -36.83 -5.61 -17.89
CA GLY A 179 -37.08 -6.83 -18.63
C GLY A 179 -35.88 -7.76 -18.49
N ASP A 180 -35.18 -7.96 -19.59
CA ASP A 180 -33.94 -8.72 -19.61
C ASP A 180 -32.74 -7.84 -19.22
N PHE A 181 -31.77 -8.45 -18.55
CA PHE A 181 -30.49 -7.82 -18.19
C PHE A 181 -29.38 -8.87 -18.08
N VAL A 182 -28.14 -8.44 -18.29
CA VAL A 182 -26.92 -9.25 -18.10
C VAL A 182 -25.81 -8.36 -17.52
N GLY A 183 -24.89 -8.92 -16.75
CA GLY A 183 -23.79 -8.16 -16.18
C GLY A 183 -22.93 -8.93 -15.20
N VAL A 184 -22.26 -8.20 -14.32
CA VAL A 184 -21.46 -8.76 -13.23
C VAL A 184 -21.80 -8.13 -11.89
N ALA A 185 -21.53 -8.89 -10.84
CA ALA A 185 -21.64 -8.47 -9.47
C ALA A 185 -20.42 -8.89 -8.65
N LEU A 186 -20.05 -8.03 -7.71
CA LEU A 186 -19.12 -8.35 -6.62
C LEU A 186 -19.95 -8.65 -5.37
N THR A 187 -19.74 -9.84 -4.80
CA THR A 187 -20.54 -10.36 -3.68
C THR A 187 -19.66 -10.89 -2.53
N PRO A 188 -20.08 -10.69 -1.26
CA PRO A 188 -19.42 -11.25 -0.08
C PRO A 188 -19.83 -12.70 0.23
N VAL A 189 -20.59 -13.38 -0.64
CA VAL A 189 -21.00 -14.78 -0.39
C VAL A 189 -20.65 -15.68 -1.57
N SER A 190 -20.17 -16.88 -1.27
CA SER A 190 -19.94 -17.97 -2.24
C SER A 190 -21.15 -18.89 -2.43
N GLU A 191 -22.09 -18.88 -1.47
CA GLU A 191 -23.24 -19.78 -1.47
C GLU A 191 -24.48 -19.15 -2.09
N LEU A 192 -25.10 -19.88 -3.01
CA LEU A 192 -26.18 -19.39 -3.85
C LEU A 192 -27.46 -20.17 -3.56
N THR A 193 -28.51 -19.46 -3.15
CA THR A 193 -29.84 -20.05 -2.97
C THR A 193 -30.69 -19.72 -4.19
N PRO A 194 -31.18 -20.72 -4.97
CA PRO A 194 -32.02 -20.47 -6.13
C PRO A 194 -33.24 -19.61 -5.81
N GLY A 195 -33.49 -18.59 -6.62
CA GLY A 195 -34.61 -17.64 -6.46
C GLY A 195 -34.45 -16.63 -5.34
N VAL A 196 -33.31 -16.59 -4.66
CA VAL A 196 -32.92 -15.51 -3.74
C VAL A 196 -31.98 -14.57 -4.48
N GLU A 197 -32.23 -13.28 -4.37
CA GLU A 197 -31.38 -12.24 -4.94
C GLU A 197 -30.00 -12.29 -4.27
N LEU A 198 -28.95 -12.23 -5.08
CA LEU A 198 -27.57 -12.22 -4.61
C LEU A 198 -27.35 -10.93 -3.79
N PRO A 199 -26.87 -10.99 -2.53
CA PRO A 199 -26.41 -9.78 -1.87
C PRO A 199 -25.19 -9.25 -2.62
N THR A 200 -25.28 -8.04 -3.16
CA THR A 200 -24.21 -7.44 -3.97
C THR A 200 -23.69 -6.17 -3.32
N GLY A 201 -22.37 -6.08 -3.19
CA GLY A 201 -21.70 -4.81 -2.87
C GLY A 201 -21.68 -3.89 -4.09
N LEU A 202 -21.36 -4.46 -5.25
CA LEU A 202 -21.40 -3.80 -6.56
C LEU A 202 -22.13 -4.69 -7.56
N GLU A 203 -22.95 -4.09 -8.42
CA GLU A 203 -23.51 -4.77 -9.58
C GLU A 203 -23.54 -3.80 -10.78
N VAL A 204 -23.01 -4.25 -11.92
CA VAL A 204 -22.96 -3.50 -13.18
C VAL A 204 -23.67 -4.32 -14.23
N VAL A 205 -24.82 -3.83 -14.70
CA VAL A 205 -25.72 -4.58 -15.59
C VAL A 205 -26.14 -3.76 -16.78
N PHE A 206 -26.27 -4.43 -17.91
CA PHE A 206 -26.76 -3.89 -19.16
C PHE A 206 -28.15 -4.47 -19.46
N THR A 207 -29.09 -3.61 -19.81
CA THR A 207 -30.49 -3.97 -20.01
C THR A 207 -30.87 -4.12 -21.48
N ASP A 208 -32.00 -4.77 -21.74
CA ASP A 208 -32.55 -4.98 -23.09
C ASP A 208 -33.00 -3.69 -23.77
N GLY A 209 -33.18 -2.63 -22.98
CA GLY A 209 -33.40 -1.26 -23.37
C GLY A 209 -32.14 -0.53 -23.86
N GLY A 210 -30.96 -1.16 -23.75
CA GLY A 210 -29.69 -0.54 -24.06
C GLY A 210 -29.24 0.48 -23.03
N GLU A 211 -29.61 0.29 -21.76
CA GLU A 211 -29.13 1.09 -20.62
C GLU A 211 -28.08 0.30 -19.83
N LEU A 212 -27.02 0.98 -19.40
CA LEU A 212 -26.05 0.50 -18.42
C LEU A 212 -26.42 1.05 -17.04
N LEU A 213 -26.55 0.16 -16.07
CA LEU A 213 -26.94 0.48 -14.70
C LEU A 213 -25.82 0.06 -13.75
N VAL A 214 -25.52 0.92 -12.78
CA VAL A 214 -24.62 0.60 -11.67
C VAL A 214 -25.43 0.60 -10.38
N LEU A 215 -25.39 -0.51 -9.65
CA LEU A 215 -26.15 -0.75 -8.43
C LEU A 215 -25.22 -1.04 -7.25
N ARG A 216 -25.68 -0.67 -6.06
CA ARG A 216 -25.07 -1.04 -4.77
C ARG A 216 -26.16 -1.44 -3.79
N GLY A 217 -26.07 -2.67 -3.26
CA GLY A 217 -27.10 -3.22 -2.38
C GLY A 217 -28.51 -3.22 -3.01
N GLY A 218 -28.60 -3.48 -4.32
CA GLY A 218 -29.86 -3.47 -5.09
C GLY A 218 -30.43 -2.09 -5.43
N VAL A 219 -29.75 -0.99 -5.05
CA VAL A 219 -30.17 0.38 -5.37
C VAL A 219 -29.39 0.91 -6.56
N ILE A 220 -30.10 1.37 -7.60
CA ILE A 220 -29.48 2.04 -8.76
C ILE A 220 -28.82 3.34 -8.28
N ARG A 221 -27.50 3.42 -8.42
CA ARG A 221 -26.69 4.61 -8.13
C ARG A 221 -26.46 5.44 -9.38
N TRP A 222 -26.31 4.78 -10.51
CA TRP A 222 -26.07 5.45 -11.77
C TRP A 222 -26.80 4.77 -12.93
N ARG A 223 -27.12 5.59 -13.93
CA ARG A 223 -27.68 5.18 -15.22
C ARG A 223 -26.96 5.93 -16.32
N GLY A 224 -26.56 5.24 -17.35
CA GLY A 224 -26.07 5.86 -18.57
C GLY A 224 -25.98 4.86 -19.70
N LEU A 225 -25.58 5.35 -20.88
CA LEU A 225 -25.96 4.77 -22.16
C LEU A 225 -27.50 4.66 -22.30
N SER A 226 -28.04 5.12 -23.41
CA SER A 226 -29.47 4.96 -23.69
C SER A 226 -29.67 4.73 -25.18
N GLY A 227 -30.40 3.68 -25.55
CA GLY A 227 -30.68 3.36 -26.95
C GLY A 227 -29.49 2.78 -27.70
N TRP A 228 -28.71 1.92 -27.03
CA TRP A 228 -27.62 1.17 -27.67
C TRP A 228 -28.09 0.42 -28.93
N PRO A 229 -27.34 0.43 -30.05
CA PRO A 229 -27.78 -0.20 -31.29
C PRO A 229 -27.90 -1.73 -31.17
N THR A 230 -28.99 -2.29 -31.69
CA THR A 230 -29.16 -3.74 -31.82
C THR A 230 -28.08 -4.35 -32.70
N GLY A 231 -27.54 -5.50 -32.28
CA GLY A 231 -26.55 -6.30 -33.01
C GLY A 231 -25.14 -5.72 -32.97
N LYS A 232 -24.85 -4.83 -32.02
CA LYS A 232 -23.51 -4.29 -31.77
C LYS A 232 -22.95 -4.82 -30.45
N ASP A 233 -21.69 -5.21 -30.51
CA ASP A 233 -20.92 -5.63 -29.35
C ASP A 233 -20.58 -4.41 -28.50
N LEU A 234 -20.67 -4.59 -27.19
CA LEU A 234 -20.36 -3.59 -26.18
C LEU A 234 -19.34 -4.20 -25.24
N ALA A 235 -18.21 -3.50 -25.06
CA ALA A 235 -17.32 -3.78 -23.95
C ALA A 235 -17.68 -2.86 -22.79
N VAL A 236 -17.66 -3.39 -21.56
CA VAL A 236 -17.77 -2.57 -20.34
C VAL A 236 -16.54 -2.85 -19.50
N GLU A 237 -15.79 -1.81 -19.21
CA GLU A 237 -14.64 -1.82 -18.32
C GLU A 237 -15.07 -1.30 -16.95
N ILE A 238 -14.62 -1.97 -15.89
CA ILE A 238 -14.91 -1.62 -14.50
C ILE A 238 -13.57 -1.62 -13.76
N ASP A 239 -13.14 -0.46 -13.31
CA ASP A 239 -11.98 -0.31 -12.43
C ASP A 239 -12.46 -0.29 -10.98
N VAL A 240 -11.88 -1.15 -10.15
CA VAL A 240 -12.05 -1.17 -8.70
C VAL A 240 -10.69 -0.82 -8.11
N LEU A 241 -10.57 0.32 -7.45
CA LEU A 241 -9.31 0.79 -6.88
C LEU A 241 -9.38 0.86 -5.37
N PRO A 242 -8.30 0.51 -4.64
CA PRO A 242 -8.23 0.81 -3.22
C PRO A 242 -8.29 2.32 -3.00
N GLY A 243 -8.95 2.76 -1.93
CA GLY A 243 -9.00 4.17 -1.58
C GLY A 243 -9.75 4.47 -0.28
N GLY A 244 -9.75 5.75 0.08
CA GLY A 244 -10.47 6.29 1.24
C GLY A 244 -11.61 7.22 0.82
N LEU A 245 -12.68 7.25 1.63
CA LEU A 245 -13.70 8.30 1.59
C LEU A 245 -14.19 8.63 3.01
N GLY A 246 -13.90 9.84 3.49
CA GLY A 246 -14.33 10.34 4.80
C GLY A 246 -13.79 9.51 5.98
N GLY A 247 -12.48 9.20 5.95
CA GLY A 247 -11.80 8.41 6.99
C GLY A 247 -12.17 6.92 7.01
N ARG A 248 -12.88 6.43 5.99
CA ARG A 248 -13.24 5.02 5.84
C ARG A 248 -12.46 4.40 4.69
N ARG A 249 -11.99 3.17 4.86
CA ARG A 249 -11.30 2.36 3.84
C ARG A 249 -12.27 1.52 3.02
N GLY A 250 -11.95 1.35 1.75
CA GLY A 250 -12.81 0.70 0.78
C GLY A 250 -12.26 0.79 -0.63
N PHE A 251 -13.16 0.67 -1.61
CA PHE A 251 -12.79 0.72 -3.02
C PHE A 251 -13.53 1.81 -3.78
N ARG A 252 -12.82 2.62 -4.56
CA ARG A 252 -13.40 3.53 -5.56
C ARG A 252 -13.69 2.73 -6.83
N VAL A 253 -14.86 2.94 -7.42
CA VAL A 253 -15.26 2.21 -8.63
C VAL A 253 -15.50 3.18 -9.79
N ALA A 254 -14.85 2.93 -10.92
CA ALA A 254 -15.11 3.60 -12.19
C ALA A 254 -15.68 2.60 -13.21
N VAL A 255 -16.67 3.01 -13.99
CA VAL A 255 -17.31 2.16 -15.01
C VAL A 255 -17.30 2.88 -16.35
N ARG A 256 -16.74 2.24 -17.38
CA ARG A 256 -16.54 2.83 -18.71
C ARG A 256 -17.09 1.91 -19.79
N PRO A 257 -18.08 2.35 -20.57
CA PRO A 257 -18.46 1.61 -21.77
C PRO A 257 -17.46 1.87 -22.90
N PHE A 258 -16.88 0.80 -23.46
CA PHE A 258 -15.93 0.86 -24.57
C PHE A 258 -16.52 0.25 -25.85
N VAL A 259 -16.17 0.88 -26.98
CA VAL A 259 -16.66 0.52 -28.31
C VAL A 259 -15.53 0.73 -29.31
N GLU A 260 -15.08 -0.36 -29.93
CA GLU A 260 -13.95 -0.37 -30.86
C GLU A 260 -14.17 0.56 -32.09
N ASP A 261 -15.43 0.86 -32.43
CA ASP A 261 -15.86 1.59 -33.63
C ASP A 261 -16.36 3.03 -33.39
N LEU A 262 -16.39 3.56 -32.16
CA LEU A 262 -16.86 4.94 -31.90
C LEU A 262 -15.71 5.92 -31.75
N ALA A 263 -15.71 6.96 -32.59
CA ALA A 263 -14.70 8.02 -32.58
C ALA A 263 -14.70 8.92 -31.32
N ASN A 264 -15.74 8.83 -30.47
CA ASN A 264 -15.87 9.50 -29.19
C ASN A 264 -16.69 8.59 -28.25
N PRO A 265 -16.08 7.81 -27.35
CA PRO A 265 -16.83 7.04 -26.37
C PRO A 265 -17.60 8.00 -25.44
N PRO A 266 -18.86 7.70 -25.08
CA PRO A 266 -19.58 8.49 -24.08
C PRO A 266 -18.85 8.40 -22.74
N GLU A 267 -18.40 9.57 -22.27
CA GLU A 267 -17.54 9.73 -21.11
C GLU A 267 -18.31 9.48 -19.79
N PHE A 268 -17.78 8.51 -19.05
CA PHE A 268 -17.52 8.47 -17.60
C PHE A 268 -18.66 8.70 -16.59
N VAL A 269 -18.56 7.98 -15.47
CA VAL A 269 -19.20 8.33 -14.20
C VAL A 269 -18.17 9.04 -13.33
N PRO A 270 -18.22 10.37 -13.17
CA PRO A 270 -17.45 11.05 -12.12
C PRO A 270 -18.33 11.11 -10.87
N GLU A 271 -18.47 10.00 -10.18
CA GLU A 271 -18.83 10.02 -8.76
C GLU A 271 -18.33 8.72 -8.15
N GLU A 272 -17.34 8.85 -7.28
CA GLU A 272 -16.64 7.78 -6.58
C GLU A 272 -17.64 6.87 -5.85
N LEU A 273 -18.07 5.80 -6.52
CA LEU A 273 -18.84 4.79 -5.86
C LEU A 273 -17.91 4.06 -4.90
N PHE A 274 -18.03 4.39 -3.62
CA PHE A 274 -17.24 3.80 -2.57
C PHE A 274 -17.84 2.47 -2.09
N LEU A 275 -17.11 1.38 -2.24
CA LEU A 275 -17.43 0.06 -1.69
C LEU A 275 -16.82 -0.06 -0.31
N ASP A 276 -17.67 -0.17 0.70
CA ASP A 276 -17.23 -0.41 2.08
C ASP A 276 -16.63 -1.81 2.19
N GLU A 277 -15.53 -1.97 2.94
CA GLU A 277 -14.98 -3.28 3.27
C GLU A 277 -16.01 -4.18 3.99
N ARG A 278 -17.06 -3.63 4.59
CA ARG A 278 -18.15 -4.46 5.15
C ARG A 278 -19.12 -5.00 4.11
N ASP A 279 -19.21 -4.35 2.95
CA ASP A 279 -20.10 -4.76 1.87
C ASP A 279 -19.53 -5.94 1.08
N ASN A 280 -18.19 -6.10 1.06
CA ASN A 280 -17.49 -7.16 0.31
C ASN A 280 -16.34 -7.85 1.08
N GLY A 281 -15.73 -7.23 2.08
CA GLY A 281 -14.33 -7.40 2.49
C GLY A 281 -13.94 -8.58 3.38
N ALA A 282 -14.63 -9.71 3.31
CA ALA A 282 -14.07 -10.95 3.82
C ALA A 282 -14.67 -12.14 3.08
N ALA A 283 -14.40 -12.22 1.79
CA ALA A 283 -14.78 -13.38 1.01
C ALA A 283 -13.94 -14.60 1.44
N GLY A 284 -14.45 -15.34 2.43
CA GLY A 284 -13.79 -16.54 2.95
C GLY A 284 -12.61 -16.25 3.87
N GLY A 285 -12.54 -15.03 4.44
CA GLY A 285 -11.40 -14.54 5.20
C GLY A 285 -10.34 -13.83 4.37
N THR A 286 -10.53 -13.76 3.04
CA THR A 286 -9.69 -12.97 2.15
C THR A 286 -10.34 -11.60 1.90
N PRO A 287 -9.57 -10.51 1.95
CA PRO A 287 -10.02 -9.20 1.53
C PRO A 287 -10.29 -9.18 0.02
N GLY A 288 -11.56 -9.19 -0.36
CA GLY A 288 -11.92 -9.43 -1.76
C GLY A 288 -13.38 -9.77 -1.91
N ALA A 289 -13.79 -10.04 -3.14
CA ALA A 289 -15.18 -10.40 -3.44
C ALA A 289 -15.23 -11.61 -4.36
N TRP A 290 -16.28 -12.41 -4.26
CA TRP A 290 -16.58 -13.34 -5.34
C TRP A 290 -17.13 -12.57 -6.53
N LEU A 291 -16.61 -12.89 -7.72
CA LEU A 291 -17.10 -12.35 -8.97
C LEU A 291 -18.23 -13.23 -9.46
N ALA A 292 -19.41 -12.65 -9.64
CA ALA A 292 -20.57 -13.31 -10.20
C ALA A 292 -20.92 -12.72 -11.55
N VAL A 293 -21.12 -13.56 -12.55
CA VAL A 293 -21.78 -13.21 -13.81
C VAL A 293 -23.27 -13.42 -13.63
N VAL A 294 -24.06 -12.37 -13.78
CA VAL A 294 -25.49 -12.37 -13.43
C VAL A 294 -26.36 -11.99 -14.62
N GLY A 295 -27.58 -12.50 -14.67
CA GLY A 295 -28.52 -12.08 -15.68
C GLY A 295 -29.91 -12.69 -15.55
N ARG A 296 -30.82 -12.13 -16.35
CA ARG A 296 -32.16 -12.64 -16.64
C ARG A 296 -32.43 -12.37 -18.11
N THR A 297 -32.73 -13.40 -18.88
CA THR A 297 -32.88 -13.28 -20.32
C THR A 297 -34.10 -14.06 -20.82
N THR A 298 -34.80 -13.48 -21.80
CA THR A 298 -35.84 -14.14 -22.57
C THR A 298 -35.43 -14.13 -24.05
N ASP A 299 -35.52 -15.30 -24.69
CA ASP A 299 -35.27 -15.45 -26.13
C ASP A 299 -33.89 -14.93 -26.63
N TRP A 300 -32.84 -14.99 -25.81
CA TRP A 300 -31.47 -14.60 -26.18
C TRP A 300 -31.34 -13.13 -26.61
N SER A 301 -32.19 -12.26 -26.04
CA SER A 301 -32.21 -10.82 -26.32
C SER A 301 -30.92 -10.10 -25.92
N LEU A 302 -30.23 -10.61 -24.90
CA LEU A 302 -28.93 -10.17 -24.40
C LEU A 302 -28.07 -11.39 -24.08
N THR A 303 -26.77 -11.28 -24.31
CA THR A 303 -25.82 -12.33 -23.91
C THR A 303 -24.51 -11.72 -23.43
N ILE A 304 -23.85 -12.37 -22.48
CA ILE A 304 -22.45 -12.09 -22.09
C ILE A 304 -21.53 -13.10 -22.76
N ALA A 305 -20.62 -12.62 -23.60
CA ALA A 305 -19.67 -13.45 -24.35
C ALA A 305 -18.44 -13.81 -23.52
N GLY A 306 -18.06 -12.96 -22.57
CA GLY A 306 -16.96 -13.24 -21.66
C GLY A 306 -16.80 -12.21 -20.56
N VAL A 307 -16.04 -12.62 -19.55
CA VAL A 307 -15.55 -11.78 -18.47
C VAL A 307 -14.07 -12.01 -18.28
N GLU A 308 -13.33 -10.92 -18.16
CA GLU A 308 -11.92 -10.92 -17.77
C GLU A 308 -11.77 -10.07 -16.51
N THR A 309 -10.91 -10.49 -15.59
CA THR A 309 -10.53 -9.74 -14.41
C THR A 309 -9.03 -9.83 -14.24
N THR A 310 -8.41 -8.66 -14.30
CA THR A 310 -6.98 -8.46 -14.16
C THR A 310 -6.77 -7.71 -12.86
N LEU A 311 -5.99 -8.27 -11.94
CA LEU A 311 -5.58 -7.53 -10.76
C LEU A 311 -4.73 -6.34 -11.19
N LEU A 312 -4.90 -5.22 -10.53
CA LEU A 312 -4.09 -4.06 -10.79
C LEU A 312 -2.83 -4.13 -9.95
N ASP A 313 -1.70 -3.81 -10.56
CA ASP A 313 -0.48 -3.46 -9.85
C ASP A 313 -0.48 -1.95 -9.72
N CYS A 314 -1.28 -1.45 -8.77
CA CYS A 314 -1.25 -0.06 -8.37
C CYS A 314 -0.02 0.16 -7.47
N SER A 315 1.14 0.38 -8.08
CA SER A 315 2.18 1.13 -7.39
C SER A 315 1.70 2.57 -7.37
N ASN A 316 1.30 3.06 -6.20
CA ASN A 316 1.25 4.50 -6.04
C ASN A 316 2.64 5.03 -6.41
N PRO A 317 2.78 6.11 -7.19
CA PRO A 317 4.00 6.84 -7.41
C PRO A 317 5.18 6.44 -6.55
N THR A 318 6.11 5.72 -7.16
CA THR A 318 7.40 5.54 -6.53
C THR A 318 8.12 6.89 -6.58
N VAL A 319 7.88 7.69 -5.55
CA VAL A 319 8.75 8.78 -5.08
C VAL A 319 10.20 8.30 -4.86
N PHE A 320 10.42 7.00 -4.96
CA PHE A 320 11.69 6.32 -4.99
C PHE A 320 12.32 6.39 -6.38
N ARG A 321 13.61 6.68 -6.42
CA ARG A 321 14.48 6.53 -7.60
C ARG A 321 15.58 5.52 -7.30
N PRO A 322 16.11 4.80 -8.30
CA PRO A 322 17.23 3.88 -8.07
C PRO A 322 18.44 4.65 -7.54
N ALA A 323 19.08 4.15 -6.48
CA ALA A 323 20.20 4.82 -5.82
C ALA A 323 21.42 3.90 -5.72
N GLY A 324 21.88 3.41 -6.86
CA GLY A 324 23.03 2.49 -6.95
C GLY A 324 22.62 1.07 -7.34
N ASP A 325 23.62 0.21 -7.50
CA ASP A 325 23.39 -1.19 -7.86
C ASP A 325 22.92 -2.01 -6.63
N PRO A 326 22.04 -3.02 -6.80
CA PRO A 326 21.69 -3.93 -5.72
C PRO A 326 22.91 -4.64 -5.13
N LEU A 327 22.97 -4.75 -3.81
CA LEU A 327 24.06 -5.41 -3.09
C LEU A 327 23.72 -6.89 -2.89
N ASP A 328 24.51 -7.78 -3.48
CA ASP A 328 24.51 -9.20 -3.12
C ASP A 328 25.67 -9.52 -2.19
N ALA A 329 25.80 -10.78 -1.77
CA ALA A 329 26.90 -11.20 -0.89
C ALA A 329 28.29 -10.87 -1.46
N ILE A 330 28.48 -10.98 -2.78
CA ILE A 330 29.75 -10.69 -3.44
C ILE A 330 30.03 -9.19 -3.45
N SER A 331 29.02 -8.36 -3.75
CA SER A 331 29.12 -6.90 -3.71
C SER A 331 29.44 -6.36 -2.32
N LEU A 332 28.99 -7.07 -1.27
CA LEU A 332 29.35 -6.79 0.13
C LEU A 332 30.76 -7.27 0.51
N GLY A 333 31.52 -7.87 -0.41
CA GLY A 333 32.85 -8.39 -0.12
C GLY A 333 32.87 -9.72 0.65
N LEU A 334 31.72 -10.40 0.81
CA LEU A 334 31.64 -11.70 1.44
C LEU A 334 32.16 -12.78 0.48
N GLY A 335 33.04 -13.65 0.97
CA GLY A 335 33.66 -14.71 0.17
C GLY A 335 33.29 -16.12 0.66
N ASP A 336 33.92 -17.13 0.06
CA ASP A 336 33.75 -18.56 0.42
C ASP A 336 34.08 -18.86 1.91
N GLY A 337 34.79 -17.94 2.60
CA GLY A 337 35.11 -18.05 4.02
C GLY A 337 33.98 -17.61 4.96
N ASP A 338 33.01 -16.85 4.45
CA ASP A 338 31.94 -16.20 5.22
C ASP A 338 30.69 -17.08 5.27
N LEU A 339 30.88 -18.28 5.83
CA LEU A 339 29.84 -19.32 5.88
C LEU A 339 28.56 -18.86 6.56
N TRP A 340 28.62 -17.87 7.46
CA TRP A 340 27.47 -17.36 8.18
C TRP A 340 26.44 -16.63 7.30
N ALA A 341 26.83 -16.19 6.11
CA ALA A 341 25.97 -15.50 5.14
C ALA A 341 25.97 -16.18 3.75
N SER A 342 26.53 -17.40 3.65
CA SER A 342 26.68 -18.07 2.34
C SER A 342 25.37 -18.53 1.71
N GLY A 343 24.29 -18.64 2.50
CA GLY A 343 22.98 -19.04 2.03
C GLY A 343 22.10 -17.85 1.65
N SER A 344 22.10 -16.80 2.48
CA SER A 344 21.21 -15.65 2.31
C SER A 344 21.63 -14.44 3.14
N ILE A 345 21.24 -13.26 2.66
CA ILE A 345 21.28 -11.97 3.37
C ILE A 345 19.91 -11.32 3.35
N GLY A 346 19.55 -10.52 4.36
CA GLY A 346 18.22 -9.90 4.44
C GLY A 346 18.09 -8.86 5.54
N SER A 347 16.88 -8.33 5.73
CA SER A 347 16.50 -7.38 6.79
C SER A 347 17.55 -6.30 7.09
N PRO A 348 17.98 -5.51 6.08
CA PRO A 348 18.99 -4.49 6.31
C PRO A 348 18.42 -3.34 7.14
N SER A 349 19.24 -2.80 8.03
CA SER A 349 19.02 -1.52 8.71
C SER A 349 20.22 -0.62 8.45
N VAL A 350 19.96 0.68 8.36
CA VAL A 350 20.95 1.68 7.98
C VAL A 350 21.01 2.81 9.00
N ALA A 351 22.21 3.31 9.26
CA ALA A 351 22.45 4.59 9.91
C ALA A 351 23.66 5.27 9.27
N LEU A 352 23.79 6.58 9.46
CA LEU A 352 24.92 7.33 8.91
C LEU A 352 26.06 7.49 9.94
N VAL A 353 27.29 7.36 9.46
CA VAL A 353 28.51 7.62 10.23
C VAL A 353 29.24 8.78 9.57
N GLY A 354 28.88 9.99 9.97
CA GLY A 354 29.19 11.17 9.13
C GLY A 354 28.22 11.20 7.95
N ASP A 355 28.74 11.19 6.73
CA ASP A 355 27.92 11.15 5.51
C ASP A 355 27.83 9.73 4.91
N ASP A 356 28.58 8.77 5.45
CA ASP A 356 28.71 7.42 4.89
C ASP A 356 27.68 6.47 5.52
N PRO A 357 26.95 5.67 4.72
CA PRO A 357 26.00 4.70 5.23
C PRO A 357 26.71 3.49 5.83
N ARG A 358 26.24 3.09 7.00
CA ARG A 358 26.55 1.81 7.65
C ARG A 358 25.31 0.93 7.64
N LEU A 359 25.49 -0.32 7.23
CA LEU A 359 24.44 -1.33 7.26
C LEU A 359 24.67 -2.33 8.38
N LEU A 360 23.60 -2.68 9.09
CA LEU A 360 23.47 -3.99 9.71
C LEU A 360 22.52 -4.83 8.89
N PHE A 361 22.78 -6.12 8.76
CA PHE A 361 21.91 -7.01 7.98
C PHE A 361 21.92 -8.43 8.56
N GLU A 362 20.84 -9.18 8.35
CA GLU A 362 20.81 -10.58 8.74
C GLU A 362 21.55 -11.44 7.70
N GLY A 363 22.27 -12.46 8.17
CA GLY A 363 22.91 -13.47 7.33
C GLY A 363 22.58 -14.87 7.82
N SER A 364 22.47 -15.81 6.88
CA SER A 364 22.29 -17.24 7.17
C SER A 364 23.13 -18.11 6.25
N ASP A 365 23.60 -19.24 6.78
CA ASP A 365 24.32 -20.29 6.05
C ASP A 365 23.38 -21.16 5.19
N VAL A 366 22.07 -21.03 5.40
CA VAL A 366 21.01 -21.68 4.63
C VAL A 366 20.05 -20.66 4.02
N ASP A 367 19.27 -21.13 3.05
CA ASP A 367 18.20 -20.38 2.40
C ASP A 367 17.07 -20.04 3.41
N LEU A 368 16.68 -18.75 3.51
CA LEU A 368 15.62 -18.31 4.42
C LEU A 368 14.24 -18.85 4.03
N GLY A 369 14.01 -19.20 2.76
CA GLY A 369 12.80 -19.86 2.30
C GLY A 369 12.53 -21.20 3.01
N LEU A 370 13.58 -21.82 3.59
CA LEU A 370 13.45 -23.04 4.38
C LEU A 370 12.85 -22.80 5.77
N GLU A 371 12.73 -21.55 6.22
CA GLU A 371 12.15 -21.21 7.54
C GLU A 371 10.72 -21.72 7.69
N ARG A 372 9.97 -21.83 6.58
CA ARG A 372 8.62 -22.43 6.58
C ARG A 372 8.61 -23.91 6.98
N TYR A 373 9.74 -24.61 6.87
CA TYR A 373 9.85 -26.05 7.09
C TYR A 373 10.69 -26.42 8.30
N GLN A 374 11.62 -25.56 8.72
CA GLN A 374 12.51 -25.80 9.85
C GLN A 374 13.04 -24.48 10.43
N PRO A 375 13.43 -24.44 11.72
CA PRO A 375 14.13 -23.30 12.28
C PRO A 375 15.42 -23.00 11.50
N VAL A 376 15.52 -21.77 10.98
CA VAL A 376 16.73 -21.24 10.35
C VAL A 376 17.44 -20.36 11.36
N ARG A 377 18.73 -20.56 11.60
CA ARG A 377 19.51 -19.70 12.51
C ARG A 377 20.19 -18.59 11.74
N ARG A 378 20.30 -17.42 12.37
CA ARG A 378 20.81 -16.20 11.74
C ARG A 378 21.87 -15.53 12.60
N ALA A 379 22.74 -14.80 11.92
CA ALA A 379 23.74 -13.91 12.47
C ALA A 379 23.53 -12.50 11.91
N ILE A 380 24.13 -11.49 12.55
CA ILE A 380 24.11 -10.12 12.04
C ILE A 380 25.48 -9.79 11.45
N GLY A 381 25.46 -9.31 10.22
CA GLY A 381 26.57 -8.68 9.55
C GLY A 381 26.57 -7.17 9.74
N GLU A 382 27.75 -6.58 9.66
CA GLU A 382 27.96 -5.14 9.51
C GLU A 382 28.65 -4.88 8.17
N ALA A 383 28.20 -3.89 7.41
CA ALA A 383 28.87 -3.43 6.20
C ALA A 383 29.05 -1.92 6.21
N ASP A 384 30.24 -1.46 5.81
CA ASP A 384 30.56 -0.05 5.62
C ASP A 384 30.83 0.21 4.12
N GLU A 385 30.42 1.39 3.64
CA GLU A 385 30.81 1.87 2.32
C GLU A 385 32.29 2.30 2.35
N THR A 386 33.07 1.82 1.37
CA THR A 386 34.51 2.10 1.24
C THR A 386 34.74 3.44 0.54
N GLU A 387 35.93 4.04 0.71
CA GLU A 387 36.30 5.30 0.02
C GLU A 387 36.23 5.20 -1.52
N GLU A 388 36.29 3.99 -2.08
CA GLU A 388 36.20 3.73 -3.53
C GLU A 388 34.75 3.51 -4.02
N GLY A 389 33.76 3.58 -3.12
CA GLY A 389 32.34 3.35 -3.42
C GLY A 389 31.94 1.86 -3.51
N GLY A 390 32.81 0.95 -3.07
CA GLY A 390 32.47 -0.46 -2.82
C GLY A 390 32.00 -0.70 -1.39
N TRP A 391 31.66 -1.95 -1.04
CA TRP A 391 31.25 -2.32 0.32
C TRP A 391 32.18 -3.38 0.90
N GLU A 392 32.42 -3.30 2.21
CA GLU A 392 33.13 -4.34 2.97
C GLU A 392 32.30 -4.76 4.17
N ALA A 393 31.93 -6.05 4.20
CA ALA A 393 31.12 -6.62 5.25
C ALA A 393 31.89 -7.60 6.15
N VAL A 394 31.53 -7.61 7.43
CA VAL A 394 32.09 -8.49 8.45
C VAL A 394 30.98 -9.07 9.34
N LEU A 395 31.25 -10.21 9.98
CA LEU A 395 30.36 -10.75 11.01
C LEU A 395 30.38 -9.83 12.25
N ALA A 396 29.22 -9.30 12.62
CA ALA A 396 29.07 -8.38 13.75
C ALA A 396 28.58 -9.11 15.03
N LEU A 397 27.51 -9.90 14.92
CA LEU A 397 26.93 -10.66 16.03
C LEU A 397 26.57 -12.09 15.61
N GLY A 398 26.80 -13.04 16.50
CA GLY A 398 26.40 -14.43 16.33
C GLY A 398 27.55 -15.38 16.01
N ASN A 399 27.23 -16.54 15.44
CA ASN A 399 28.18 -17.60 15.17
C ASN A 399 28.58 -17.65 13.68
N PRO A 400 29.86 -17.88 13.34
CA PRO A 400 30.28 -18.11 11.95
C PRO A 400 29.62 -19.33 11.26
N GLN A 401 29.01 -20.22 12.03
CA GLN A 401 28.19 -21.35 11.57
C GLN A 401 26.85 -21.36 12.35
N PRO A 402 25.90 -20.48 11.97
CA PRO A 402 24.71 -20.21 12.78
C PRO A 402 23.85 -21.47 12.99
N SER A 403 23.85 -22.42 12.04
CA SER A 403 23.12 -23.70 12.16
C SER A 403 23.56 -24.62 13.33
N LEU A 404 24.68 -24.36 14.03
CA LEU A 404 25.28 -25.31 14.98
C LEU A 404 25.31 -24.87 16.47
N VAL A 405 25.03 -23.61 16.85
CA VAL A 405 25.14 -23.11 18.26
C VAL A 405 23.97 -22.19 18.65
N ALA A 406 23.59 -22.23 19.94
CA ALA A 406 22.24 -22.11 20.50
C ALA A 406 21.54 -20.72 20.58
N THR A 407 21.94 -19.69 19.83
CA THR A 407 21.20 -18.41 19.80
C THR A 407 21.12 -17.86 18.38
N SER A 408 19.97 -17.28 18.02
CA SER A 408 19.70 -16.68 16.71
C SER A 408 19.44 -15.19 16.87
N PHE A 409 20.03 -14.37 16.00
CA PHE A 409 19.88 -12.91 15.97
C PHE A 409 19.26 -12.48 14.65
N ARG A 410 18.26 -11.60 14.68
CA ARG A 410 17.51 -11.21 13.49
C ARG A 410 17.10 -9.75 13.51
N GLU A 411 16.75 -9.27 12.32
CA GLU A 411 16.02 -8.02 12.09
C GLU A 411 16.69 -6.87 12.88
N PRO A 412 17.97 -6.57 12.61
CA PRO A 412 18.68 -5.54 13.34
C PRO A 412 18.07 -4.17 13.05
N ALA A 413 18.07 -3.28 14.05
CA ALA A 413 17.69 -1.89 13.92
C ALA A 413 18.73 -0.98 14.53
N LEU A 414 19.56 -0.39 13.67
CA LEU A 414 20.46 0.70 14.04
C LEU A 414 19.66 1.91 14.48
N LEU A 415 20.13 2.59 15.53
CA LEU A 415 19.60 3.90 15.88
C LEU A 415 20.20 4.95 14.92
N PRO A 416 19.39 5.71 14.18
CA PRO A 416 19.90 6.71 13.23
C PRO A 416 20.84 7.74 13.87
N ASN A 417 20.59 8.10 15.14
CA ASN A 417 21.34 9.12 15.88
C ASN A 417 22.52 8.58 16.70
N ASP A 418 22.60 7.27 16.94
CA ASP A 418 23.78 6.62 17.54
C ASP A 418 24.08 5.29 16.81
N PRO A 419 24.89 5.31 15.74
CA PRO A 419 25.21 4.12 14.93
C PRO A 419 26.10 3.10 15.66
N ARG A 420 26.33 3.28 16.97
CA ARG A 420 26.99 2.30 17.86
C ARG A 420 25.98 1.51 18.68
N MET A 421 24.69 1.85 18.58
CA MET A 421 23.61 1.16 19.26
C MET A 421 22.68 0.55 18.23
N ALA A 422 22.22 -0.67 18.51
CA ALA A 422 21.17 -1.30 17.74
C ALA A 422 20.24 -2.10 18.65
N TRP A 423 19.05 -2.39 18.13
CA TRP A 423 18.15 -3.40 18.66
C TRP A 423 18.16 -4.63 17.76
N VAL A 424 17.99 -5.80 18.35
CA VAL A 424 17.90 -7.07 17.61
C VAL A 424 16.80 -7.95 18.22
N ALA A 425 16.14 -8.75 17.38
CA ALA A 425 15.34 -9.86 17.85
C ALA A 425 16.26 -11.04 18.22
N HIS A 426 16.15 -11.52 19.45
CA HIS A 426 17.01 -12.55 20.04
C HIS A 426 16.19 -13.76 20.50
N ASP A 427 16.59 -14.94 20.04
CA ASP A 427 16.05 -16.24 20.48
C ASP A 427 16.78 -16.70 21.76
N GLU A 428 16.18 -16.42 22.93
CA GLU A 428 16.77 -16.77 24.24
C GLU A 428 16.85 -18.28 24.48
N ASP A 429 15.84 -19.03 24.04
CA ASP A 429 15.71 -20.47 24.30
C ASP A 429 16.43 -21.33 23.24
N GLY A 430 16.80 -20.73 22.11
CA GLY A 430 17.52 -21.38 21.02
C GLY A 430 16.67 -22.37 20.21
N ASP A 431 15.35 -22.35 20.42
CA ASP A 431 14.37 -23.22 19.77
C ASP A 431 13.73 -22.60 18.52
N GLY A 432 13.98 -21.31 18.30
CA GLY A 432 13.54 -20.55 17.14
C GLY A 432 12.08 -20.13 17.18
N THR A 433 11.38 -20.23 18.31
CA THR A 433 9.93 -20.00 18.40
C THR A 433 9.52 -18.80 19.24
N GLY A 434 10.36 -18.36 20.20
CA GLY A 434 10.12 -17.18 21.03
C GLY A 434 11.28 -16.19 20.92
N PHE A 435 11.00 -14.98 20.44
CA PHE A 435 11.99 -13.91 20.37
C PHE A 435 11.67 -12.80 21.38
N VAL A 436 12.72 -12.31 22.02
CA VAL A 436 12.73 -11.08 22.81
C VAL A 436 13.45 -9.98 22.04
N LEU A 437 13.23 -8.72 22.41
CA LEU A 437 14.04 -7.62 21.86
C LEU A 437 15.16 -7.30 22.83
N ALA A 438 16.38 -7.28 22.31
CA ALA A 438 17.56 -6.97 23.09
C ALA A 438 18.31 -5.78 22.48
N ARG A 439 18.76 -4.89 23.35
CA ARG A 439 19.67 -3.81 22.98
C ARG A 439 21.10 -4.34 22.90
N VAL A 440 21.80 -3.98 21.83
CA VAL A 440 23.21 -4.31 21.61
C VAL A 440 24.02 -3.04 21.39
N LEU A 441 25.25 -3.05 21.90
CA LEU A 441 26.18 -1.95 21.80
C LEU A 441 27.47 -2.37 21.12
N ARG A 442 28.02 -1.47 20.33
CA ARG A 442 29.35 -1.60 19.77
C ARG A 442 30.41 -1.11 20.75
N ALA A 443 31.13 -2.04 21.35
CA ALA A 443 32.24 -1.80 22.26
C ALA A 443 33.56 -1.63 21.48
N GLY A 444 33.84 -0.40 21.04
CA GLY A 444 35.07 -0.10 20.29
C GLY A 444 34.92 -0.30 18.79
N ALA A 445 36.03 -0.58 18.09
CA ALA A 445 36.02 -0.63 16.62
C ALA A 445 35.33 -1.88 16.06
N ASP A 446 35.38 -3.04 16.74
CA ASP A 446 35.12 -4.32 16.07
C ASP A 446 34.23 -5.31 16.84
N ASP A 447 33.64 -4.91 17.98
CA ASP A 447 32.92 -5.88 18.84
C ASP A 447 31.53 -5.38 19.22
N TRP A 448 30.51 -6.05 18.72
CA TRP A 448 29.14 -5.87 19.19
C TRP A 448 28.87 -6.82 20.35
N GLY A 449 28.27 -6.29 21.41
CA GLY A 449 27.95 -7.06 22.60
C GLY A 449 26.60 -6.69 23.16
N PHE A 450 26.03 -7.61 23.93
CA PHE A 450 24.90 -7.28 24.79
C PHE A 450 25.33 -6.23 25.81
N ASP A 451 24.47 -5.26 26.01
CA ASP A 451 24.57 -4.34 27.12
C ASP A 451 23.91 -5.00 28.35
N PRO A 452 24.68 -5.49 29.33
CA PRO A 452 24.11 -6.20 30.48
C PRO A 452 23.29 -5.29 31.41
N ASP A 453 23.40 -3.97 31.23
CA ASP A 453 22.75 -2.97 32.07
C ASP A 453 21.44 -2.43 31.47
N TYR A 454 21.02 -2.87 30.27
CA TYR A 454 19.89 -2.30 29.53
C TYR A 454 18.77 -3.29 29.14
N ASP A 455 17.64 -2.71 28.72
CA ASP A 455 16.32 -3.32 28.63
C ASP A 455 16.21 -4.48 27.63
N VAL A 456 15.64 -5.59 28.11
CA VAL A 456 15.09 -6.66 27.29
C VAL A 456 13.57 -6.49 27.29
N VAL A 457 12.97 -6.30 26.13
CA VAL A 457 11.51 -6.34 26.01
C VAL A 457 11.09 -7.79 25.92
N ASN A 458 10.36 -8.26 26.93
CA ASN A 458 9.86 -9.64 26.97
C ASN A 458 8.42 -9.70 26.46
N PRO A 459 8.05 -10.68 25.62
CA PRO A 459 6.67 -10.83 25.13
C PRO A 459 5.61 -10.97 26.25
N ASP A 460 5.98 -11.46 27.43
CA ASP A 460 5.09 -11.58 28.60
C ASP A 460 4.77 -10.23 29.27
N PHE A 461 5.51 -9.17 28.94
CA PHE A 461 5.28 -7.82 29.47
C PHE A 461 4.10 -7.11 28.78
N LEU A 462 3.65 -7.63 27.64
CA LEU A 462 2.60 -7.01 26.83
C LEU A 462 1.20 -7.43 27.30
N ASP A 463 0.22 -6.56 27.13
CA ASP A 463 -1.19 -6.87 27.38
C ASP A 463 -2.03 -6.61 26.11
N PRO A 464 -2.47 -7.66 25.39
CA PRO A 464 -2.31 -9.07 25.73
C PRO A 464 -0.87 -9.58 25.52
N PRO A 465 -0.45 -10.65 26.23
CA PRO A 465 0.86 -11.27 26.04
C PRO A 465 1.06 -11.76 24.61
N GLN A 466 2.28 -11.64 24.12
CA GLN A 466 2.66 -12.11 22.79
C GLN A 466 3.40 -13.45 22.88
N THR A 467 3.53 -14.17 21.76
CA THR A 467 4.36 -15.37 21.67
C THR A 467 5.78 -15.05 21.22
N SER A 468 5.96 -13.95 20.48
CA SER A 468 7.26 -13.52 19.97
C SER A 468 7.25 -12.02 19.67
N LEU A 469 8.39 -11.37 19.87
CA LEU A 469 8.64 -10.00 19.44
C LEU A 469 9.61 -9.98 18.27
N ARG A 470 9.34 -9.16 17.26
CA ARG A 470 10.10 -9.15 16.00
C ARG A 470 10.33 -7.73 15.50
N ALA A 471 11.31 -7.61 14.62
CA ALA A 471 11.63 -6.44 13.84
C ALA A 471 11.52 -5.11 14.61
N PRO A 472 12.44 -4.88 15.56
CA PRO A 472 12.51 -3.60 16.24
C PRO A 472 12.79 -2.47 15.24
N ALA A 473 12.41 -1.25 15.60
CA ALA A 473 12.75 -0.01 14.94
C ALA A 473 12.86 1.07 16.01
N ALA A 474 13.95 1.83 16.04
CA ALA A 474 14.19 2.74 17.16
C ALA A 474 14.71 4.10 16.72
N VAL A 475 14.23 5.14 17.40
CA VAL A 475 14.79 6.49 17.35
C VAL A 475 15.15 6.93 18.77
N GLY A 476 16.33 7.53 18.94
CA GLY A 476 16.75 8.16 20.18
C GLY A 476 17.05 9.64 20.01
N ASP A 477 17.34 10.34 21.11
CA ASP A 477 17.80 11.73 21.12
C ASP A 477 16.81 12.73 20.48
N ILE A 478 15.53 12.61 20.85
CA ILE A 478 14.49 13.52 20.36
C ILE A 478 14.61 14.89 21.04
N PRO A 479 14.67 16.00 20.28
CA PRO A 479 14.74 17.35 20.84
C PRO A 479 13.60 17.65 21.82
N GLY A 480 13.95 18.05 23.06
CA GLY A 480 12.98 18.37 24.11
C GLY A 480 12.77 17.24 25.12
N GLU A 481 13.30 16.05 24.86
CA GLU A 481 13.33 14.95 25.81
C GLU A 481 14.63 14.94 26.62
N ASN A 482 14.63 14.30 27.78
CA ASN A 482 15.89 14.02 28.49
C ASN A 482 16.75 13.18 27.55
N GLY A 483 17.99 13.58 27.28
CA GLY A 483 18.87 13.03 26.21
C GLY A 483 19.33 11.58 26.39
N GLU A 484 18.50 10.72 26.97
CA GLU A 484 18.62 9.26 27.08
C GLU A 484 17.28 8.57 26.75
N ALA A 485 16.23 9.33 26.39
CA ALA A 485 14.95 8.77 25.97
C ALA A 485 15.03 8.23 24.54
N PHE A 486 14.34 7.12 24.31
CA PHE A 486 14.19 6.49 23.01
C PHE A 486 12.75 6.02 22.81
N HIS A 487 12.36 5.95 21.54
CA HIS A 487 11.11 5.35 21.10
C HIS A 487 11.44 4.08 20.34
N LEU A 488 10.74 3.01 20.67
CA LEU A 488 10.91 1.69 20.08
C LEU A 488 9.57 1.21 19.52
N TRP A 489 9.54 0.97 18.22
CA TRP A 489 8.47 0.24 17.56
C TRP A 489 8.90 -1.19 17.30
N PHE A 490 7.98 -2.13 17.37
CA PHE A 490 8.27 -3.54 17.13
C PHE A 490 7.01 -4.32 16.81
N ILE A 491 7.18 -5.51 16.28
CA ILE A 491 6.08 -6.41 15.94
C ILE A 491 5.83 -7.39 17.07
N GLY A 492 4.62 -7.34 17.62
CA GLY A 492 4.11 -8.36 18.53
C GLY A 492 3.39 -9.44 17.74
N ILE A 493 3.80 -10.70 17.90
CA ILE A 493 3.18 -11.86 17.25
C ILE A 493 2.37 -12.64 18.27
N ASN A 494 1.08 -12.82 17.97
CA ASN A 494 0.22 -13.80 18.62
C ASN A 494 -0.67 -14.46 17.54
N VAL A 495 -1.89 -13.94 17.36
CA VAL A 495 -2.82 -14.39 16.32
C VAL A 495 -2.54 -13.66 15.00
N SER A 496 -2.14 -12.39 15.11
CA SER A 496 -1.77 -11.52 14.01
C SER A 496 -0.54 -10.70 14.40
N ALA A 497 0.28 -10.31 13.42
CA ALA A 497 1.45 -9.46 13.65
C ALA A 497 1.01 -7.98 13.67
N ALA A 498 1.06 -7.35 14.84
CA ALA A 498 0.66 -5.96 15.04
C ALA A 498 1.85 -5.09 15.43
N LEU A 499 1.79 -3.79 15.12
CA LEU A 499 2.82 -2.83 15.47
C LEU A 499 2.57 -2.28 16.88
N TRP A 500 3.55 -2.48 17.73
CA TRP A 500 3.61 -1.96 19.08
C TRP A 500 4.59 -0.80 19.14
N HIS A 501 4.33 0.11 20.06
CA HIS A 501 5.21 1.21 20.43
C HIS A 501 5.45 1.17 21.93
N VAL A 502 6.67 1.50 22.33
CA VAL A 502 7.04 1.78 23.71
C VAL A 502 8.05 2.91 23.74
N ARG A 503 7.92 3.77 24.75
CA ARG A 503 8.93 4.75 25.09
C ARG A 503 9.79 4.22 26.22
N GLY A 504 11.09 4.47 26.18
CA GLY A 504 12.01 4.10 27.23
C GLY A 504 13.01 5.21 27.52
N ASP A 505 13.61 5.17 28.71
CA ASP A 505 14.73 6.02 29.12
C ASP A 505 15.61 5.29 30.15
N GLN A 506 16.46 6.02 30.88
CA GLN A 506 17.33 5.46 31.92
C GLN A 506 16.58 4.87 33.13
N ASP A 507 15.33 5.29 33.36
CA ASP A 507 14.50 4.83 34.47
C ASP A 507 13.66 3.58 34.08
N GLY A 508 13.67 3.22 32.79
CA GLY A 508 13.11 1.98 32.24
C GLY A 508 12.16 2.21 31.07
N LEU A 509 11.32 1.21 30.79
CA LEU A 509 10.28 1.25 29.76
C LEU A 509 8.94 1.73 30.32
N GLU A 510 8.24 2.57 29.56
CA GLU A 510 6.82 2.88 29.76
C GLU A 510 5.92 1.68 29.37
N ASP A 511 4.61 1.82 29.56
CA ASP A 511 3.64 0.79 29.18
C ASP A 511 3.54 0.72 27.64
N PRO A 512 3.82 -0.44 27.02
CA PRO A 512 3.76 -0.61 25.58
C PRO A 512 2.32 -0.65 25.09
N ALA A 513 2.06 -0.06 23.92
CA ALA A 513 0.74 0.00 23.31
C ALA A 513 0.75 -0.47 21.86
N ILE A 514 -0.36 -1.05 21.40
CA ILE A 514 -0.59 -1.28 19.97
C ILE A 514 -0.93 0.06 19.34
N VAL A 515 -0.13 0.47 18.36
CA VAL A 515 -0.31 1.74 17.64
C VAL A 515 -0.83 1.54 16.22
N LEU A 516 -0.66 0.33 15.69
CA LEU A 516 -1.26 -0.04 14.41
C LEU A 516 -1.54 -1.55 14.36
N SER A 517 -2.78 -1.91 14.06
CA SER A 517 -3.19 -3.30 13.86
C SER A 517 -3.38 -3.63 12.38
N PRO A 518 -3.33 -4.92 12.01
CA PRO A 518 -3.67 -5.37 10.66
C PRO A 518 -5.06 -4.93 10.18
N GLU A 519 -6.03 -4.82 11.09
CA GLU A 519 -7.39 -4.35 10.76
C GLU A 519 -7.40 -2.87 10.35
N ASP A 520 -6.50 -2.06 10.92
CA ASP A 520 -6.37 -0.64 10.57
C ASP A 520 -5.74 -0.45 9.19
N VAL A 521 -4.83 -1.34 8.79
CA VAL A 521 -4.25 -1.35 7.43
C VAL A 521 -5.23 -1.97 6.42
N GLY A 522 -6.04 -2.92 6.87
CA GLY A 522 -7.05 -3.60 6.09
C GLY A 522 -6.46 -4.71 5.20
N PRO A 523 -7.01 -4.90 4.00
CA PRO A 523 -6.71 -6.01 3.11
C PRO A 523 -5.23 -6.41 2.93
N MET A 524 -4.39 -5.39 2.73
CA MET A 524 -2.99 -5.56 2.41
C MET A 524 -2.15 -6.10 3.59
N ALA A 525 -2.71 -6.10 4.81
CA ALA A 525 -2.07 -6.65 5.99
C ALA A 525 -2.82 -7.90 6.52
N ALA A 526 -3.56 -8.64 5.69
CA ALA A 526 -4.30 -9.82 6.14
C ALA A 526 -3.43 -10.86 6.90
N HIS A 527 -2.13 -10.94 6.59
CA HIS A 527 -1.14 -11.74 7.31
C HIS A 527 -0.21 -10.92 8.23
N GLY A 528 -0.52 -9.64 8.40
CA GLY A 528 0.03 -8.78 9.43
C GLY A 528 1.01 -7.71 8.95
N ILE A 529 1.53 -6.97 9.91
CA ILE A 529 2.49 -5.88 9.74
C ILE A 529 3.89 -6.39 10.11
N TRP A 530 4.89 -6.02 9.33
CA TRP A 530 6.26 -6.55 9.41
C TRP A 530 7.31 -5.47 9.20
N ASP A 531 8.49 -5.71 9.77
CA ASP A 531 9.74 -4.97 9.52
C ASP A 531 9.59 -3.44 9.45
N PRO A 532 9.11 -2.80 10.55
CA PRO A 532 9.02 -1.35 10.60
C PRO A 532 10.41 -0.72 10.58
N PHE A 533 10.50 0.50 10.06
CA PHE A 533 11.67 1.37 10.22
C PHE A 533 11.21 2.82 10.25
N VAL A 534 11.92 3.65 11.00
CA VAL A 534 11.43 4.95 11.44
C VAL A 534 12.51 6.02 11.37
N LEU A 535 12.12 7.23 10.97
CA LEU A 535 12.91 8.45 11.05
C LEU A 535 12.14 9.49 11.85
N TYR A 536 12.83 10.51 12.37
CA TYR A 536 12.21 11.66 13.02
C TYR A 536 12.60 12.93 12.27
N ASP A 537 11.63 13.66 11.74
CA ASP A 537 11.86 14.84 10.90
C ASP A 537 12.05 16.15 11.69
N GLY A 538 11.98 16.07 13.02
CA GLY A 538 12.01 17.22 13.92
C GLY A 538 10.65 17.52 14.56
N GLU A 539 9.56 17.07 13.94
CA GLU A 539 8.18 17.33 14.36
C GLU A 539 7.35 16.05 14.53
N ARG A 540 7.64 15.00 13.77
CA ARG A 540 6.89 13.75 13.77
C ARG A 540 7.81 12.58 13.41
N PHE A 541 7.34 11.39 13.74
CA PHE A 541 7.95 10.16 13.23
C PHE A 541 7.40 9.86 11.84
N LEU A 542 8.32 9.58 10.93
CA LEU A 542 8.04 9.03 9.63
C LEU A 542 8.27 7.53 9.73
N LEU A 543 7.20 6.76 9.59
CA LEU A 543 7.21 5.32 9.78
C LEU A 543 6.93 4.64 8.45
N TRP A 544 7.77 3.66 8.12
CA TRP A 544 7.50 2.73 7.05
C TRP A 544 7.42 1.32 7.63
N PHE A 545 6.62 0.47 7.01
CA PHE A 545 6.46 -0.92 7.41
C PHE A 545 6.00 -1.74 6.20
N PHE A 546 6.11 -3.07 6.30
CA PHE A 546 5.56 -3.95 5.28
C PHE A 546 4.20 -4.49 5.71
N ALA A 547 3.22 -4.39 4.83
CA ALA A 547 1.95 -5.08 4.98
C ALA A 547 2.00 -6.40 4.18
N GLU A 548 1.67 -7.52 4.82
CA GLU A 548 1.62 -8.83 4.17
C GLU A 548 0.16 -9.23 3.87
N ASP A 549 -0.16 -9.41 2.59
CA ASP A 549 -1.50 -9.79 2.15
C ASP A 549 -1.78 -11.29 2.36
N ALA A 550 -3.00 -11.73 2.03
CA ALA A 550 -3.43 -13.13 2.18
C ALA A 550 -2.65 -14.12 1.29
N LEU A 551 -1.98 -13.62 0.24
CA LEU A 551 -1.12 -14.41 -0.64
C LEU A 551 0.33 -14.47 -0.14
N GLY A 552 0.65 -13.73 0.93
CA GLY A 552 2.00 -13.62 1.48
C GLY A 552 2.89 -12.64 0.70
N ARG A 553 2.30 -11.76 -0.12
CA ARG A 553 3.02 -10.66 -0.76
C ARG A 553 3.18 -9.53 0.24
N ARG A 554 4.40 -8.98 0.28
CA ARG A 554 4.73 -7.84 1.13
C ARG A 554 4.88 -6.60 0.29
N THR A 555 4.20 -5.53 0.65
CA THR A 555 4.34 -4.19 0.05
C THR A 555 4.75 -3.18 1.10
N LEU A 556 5.44 -2.13 0.70
CA LEU A 556 5.86 -1.06 1.61
C LEU A 556 4.72 -0.08 1.83
N HIS A 557 4.45 0.23 3.08
CA HIS A 557 3.47 1.21 3.52
C HIS A 557 4.17 2.32 4.29
N HIS A 558 3.57 3.50 4.27
CA HIS A 558 4.01 4.69 4.97
C HIS A 558 2.93 5.19 5.94
N ALA A 559 3.38 5.71 7.07
CA ALA A 559 2.55 6.32 8.08
C ALA A 559 3.33 7.40 8.83
N VAL A 560 2.60 8.27 9.50
CA VAL A 560 3.18 9.28 10.38
C VAL A 560 2.68 9.10 11.81
N ALA A 561 3.51 9.43 12.79
CA ALA A 561 3.12 9.44 14.19
C ALA A 561 3.58 10.74 14.85
N PRO A 562 2.81 11.30 15.80
CA PRO A 562 3.22 12.48 16.56
C PRO A 562 4.46 12.17 17.44
N PRO A 563 5.14 13.18 18.02
CA PRO A 563 6.34 12.99 18.84
C PRO A 563 6.20 12.04 20.03
N ASP A 564 4.98 11.81 20.53
CA ASP A 564 4.75 10.83 21.59
C ASP A 564 4.70 9.38 21.07
N GLY A 565 4.56 9.17 19.76
CA GLY A 565 4.51 7.88 19.09
C GLY A 565 3.23 7.08 19.35
N THR A 566 2.25 7.64 20.06
CA THR A 566 1.12 6.88 20.63
C THR A 566 -0.02 6.60 19.65
N SER A 567 -0.01 7.22 18.48
CA SER A 567 -0.96 6.99 17.40
C SER A 567 -0.26 7.01 16.06
N VAL A 568 -0.79 6.28 15.09
CA VAL A 568 -0.25 6.23 13.72
C VAL A 568 -1.36 6.63 12.75
N GLU A 569 -1.04 7.56 11.85
CA GLU A 569 -1.89 7.96 10.74
C GLU A 569 -1.32 7.38 9.44
N LEU A 570 -2.11 6.57 8.77
CA LEU A 570 -1.70 5.91 7.54
C LEU A 570 -1.81 6.84 6.35
N TYR A 571 -0.79 6.80 5.50
CA TYR A 571 -0.84 7.49 4.21
C TYR A 571 -1.95 6.90 3.33
N GLU A 572 -2.80 7.75 2.74
CA GLU A 572 -3.95 7.30 1.96
C GLU A 572 -3.53 6.57 0.67
N GLY A 573 -2.40 6.99 0.08
CA GLY A 573 -1.81 6.38 -1.11
C GLY A 573 -0.99 5.12 -0.84
N ASN A 574 -1.26 4.37 0.24
CA ASN A 574 -0.61 3.10 0.47
C ASN A 574 -1.15 2.00 -0.49
N PRO A 575 -0.29 1.07 -0.98
CA PRO A 575 1.14 0.95 -0.69
C PRO A 575 1.99 1.98 -1.45
N VAL A 576 3.14 2.35 -0.91
CA VAL A 576 4.08 3.30 -1.56
C VAL A 576 5.16 2.62 -2.38
N LEU A 577 5.35 1.29 -2.26
CA LEU A 577 6.31 0.54 -3.06
C LEU A 577 5.99 -0.96 -3.12
N ASP A 578 6.01 -1.53 -4.33
CA ASP A 578 5.89 -2.97 -4.57
C ASP A 578 7.27 -3.64 -4.75
N PRO A 579 7.49 -4.88 -4.27
CA PRO A 579 8.77 -5.58 -4.46
C PRO A 579 9.15 -5.84 -5.92
N GLN A 580 8.21 -5.76 -6.86
CA GLN A 580 8.42 -5.92 -8.31
C GLN A 580 8.72 -4.59 -9.01
N ASP A 581 8.61 -3.46 -8.30
CA ASP A 581 8.75 -2.14 -8.92
C ASP A 581 10.08 -2.00 -9.67
N PRO A 582 10.07 -1.48 -10.92
CA PRO A 582 11.28 -1.26 -11.70
C PRO A 582 12.37 -0.44 -10.99
N VAL A 583 11.99 0.46 -10.07
CA VAL A 583 12.94 1.25 -9.27
C VAL A 583 13.91 0.36 -8.47
N LEU A 584 13.48 -0.86 -8.13
CA LEU A 584 14.27 -1.84 -7.40
C LEU A 584 15.16 -2.69 -8.33
N GLY A 585 15.21 -2.41 -9.63
CA GLY A 585 16.01 -3.14 -10.62
C GLY A 585 15.29 -4.28 -11.33
N GLY A 586 13.95 -4.34 -11.25
CA GLY A 586 13.10 -5.33 -11.91
C GLY A 586 13.22 -6.76 -11.33
N CYS A 587 12.30 -7.65 -11.71
CA CYS A 587 12.28 -9.03 -11.21
C CYS A 587 11.55 -9.99 -12.16
N GLU A 588 12.29 -10.81 -12.92
CA GLU A 588 11.71 -11.86 -13.76
C GLU A 588 11.41 -13.11 -12.91
N GLY A 589 10.20 -13.22 -12.36
CA GLY A 589 9.75 -14.43 -11.64
C GLY A 589 9.15 -14.22 -10.25
N GLY A 590 8.77 -12.98 -9.92
CA GLY A 590 8.15 -12.62 -8.64
C GLY A 590 9.18 -12.30 -7.58
N CYS A 591 9.03 -11.14 -6.94
CA CYS A 591 9.90 -10.67 -5.87
C CYS A 591 9.14 -10.52 -4.57
N SER A 592 9.84 -10.65 -3.44
CA SER A 592 9.27 -10.36 -2.12
C SER A 592 10.26 -9.61 -1.26
N PHE A 593 9.74 -8.65 -0.48
CA PHE A 593 10.52 -7.98 0.55
C PHE A 593 10.86 -8.91 1.72
N ARG A 594 12.00 -8.65 2.34
CA ARG A 594 12.58 -9.36 3.48
C ARG A 594 13.05 -8.36 4.55
N GLY A 595 12.36 -7.23 4.68
CA GLY A 595 12.72 -6.14 5.59
C GLY A 595 13.47 -5.00 4.90
N GLY A 596 13.67 -3.91 5.64
CA GLY A 596 14.35 -2.72 5.15
C GLY A 596 14.68 -1.73 6.24
N GLY A 597 15.37 -0.67 5.83
CA GLY A 597 15.75 0.44 6.70
C GLY A 597 15.91 1.73 5.91
N ALA A 598 15.81 2.87 6.60
CA ALA A 598 15.95 4.19 6.01
C ALA A 598 16.91 5.07 6.81
N ALA A 599 17.57 6.01 6.11
CA ALA A 599 18.38 7.06 6.70
C ALA A 599 18.27 8.34 5.87
N GLU A 600 18.49 9.51 6.48
CA GLU A 600 18.55 10.79 5.75
C GLU A 600 19.99 11.11 5.35
N GLN A 601 20.29 11.17 4.06
CA GLN A 601 21.60 11.46 3.49
C GLN A 601 21.51 12.64 2.51
N GLY A 602 22.17 13.77 2.83
CA GLY A 602 22.32 14.87 1.89
C GLY A 602 21.02 15.54 1.43
N GLY A 603 19.97 15.56 2.27
CA GLY A 603 18.64 16.08 1.90
C GLY A 603 17.76 15.07 1.16
N GLU A 604 18.17 13.80 1.10
CA GLU A 604 17.38 12.71 0.56
C GLU A 604 17.18 11.64 1.64
N ARG A 605 16.09 10.88 1.56
CA ARG A 605 15.94 9.66 2.34
C ARG A 605 16.45 8.50 1.49
N VAL A 606 17.40 7.76 2.00
CA VAL A 606 17.95 6.56 1.35
C VAL A 606 17.40 5.34 2.05
N PHE A 607 16.90 4.41 1.26
CA PHE A 607 16.28 3.17 1.72
C PHE A 607 17.07 1.98 1.23
N PHE A 608 17.18 0.97 2.10
CA PHE A 608 17.78 -0.31 1.79
C PHE A 608 16.74 -1.40 2.02
N PHE A 609 16.49 -2.24 1.01
CA PHE A 609 15.47 -3.28 1.05
C PHE A 609 16.06 -4.65 0.80
N GLY A 610 15.93 -5.55 1.76
CA GLY A 610 16.19 -6.97 1.55
C GLY A 610 15.13 -7.52 0.59
N ARG A 611 15.56 -8.16 -0.50
CA ARG A 611 14.68 -8.75 -1.52
C ARG A 611 15.07 -10.18 -1.80
N SER A 612 14.07 -11.03 -1.95
CA SER A 612 14.21 -12.38 -2.47
C SER A 612 13.74 -12.40 -3.92
N LEU A 613 14.65 -12.73 -4.84
CA LEU A 613 14.33 -12.89 -6.26
C LEU A 613 13.76 -14.31 -6.48
N GLY A 614 12.58 -14.42 -7.07
CA GLY A 614 11.92 -15.70 -7.36
C GLY A 614 12.77 -16.63 -8.24
N GLY A 615 12.74 -17.94 -7.97
CA GLY A 615 13.50 -18.96 -8.72
C GLY A 615 13.79 -20.24 -7.91
N GLN A 616 14.41 -21.25 -8.53
CA GLN A 616 14.81 -22.50 -7.85
C GLN A 616 15.96 -22.34 -6.83
N SER A 617 16.53 -21.14 -6.74
CA SER A 617 17.46 -20.73 -5.69
C SER A 617 17.24 -19.24 -5.47
N PRO A 618 16.71 -18.81 -4.31
CA PRO A 618 16.47 -17.40 -4.06
C PRO A 618 17.82 -16.69 -4.02
N ILE A 619 18.03 -15.81 -4.99
CA ILE A 619 19.10 -14.83 -4.91
C ILE A 619 18.57 -13.74 -3.98
N TYR A 620 19.35 -13.43 -2.96
CA TYR A 620 19.03 -12.35 -2.03
C TYR A 620 19.87 -11.13 -2.37
N GLN A 621 19.22 -9.98 -2.41
CA GLN A 621 19.86 -8.70 -2.68
C GLN A 621 19.33 -7.64 -1.72
N ILE A 622 20.15 -6.65 -1.44
CA ILE A 622 19.75 -5.41 -0.78
C ILE A 622 19.66 -4.34 -1.86
N ALA A 623 18.44 -3.93 -2.22
CA ALA A 623 18.22 -2.84 -3.16
C ALA A 623 18.37 -1.50 -2.45
N ARG A 624 19.04 -0.53 -3.10
CA ARG A 624 19.18 0.85 -2.61
C ARG A 624 18.36 1.80 -3.48
N VAL A 625 17.46 2.54 -2.85
CA VAL A 625 16.66 3.59 -3.52
C VAL A 625 16.70 4.87 -2.71
N ALA A 626 16.39 5.99 -3.34
CA ALA A 626 16.33 7.30 -2.69
C ALA A 626 14.99 7.97 -2.94
N GLN A 627 14.48 8.68 -1.95
CA GLN A 627 13.34 9.58 -2.05
C GLN A 627 13.84 11.00 -1.82
N GLN A 628 13.47 11.95 -2.69
CA GLN A 628 13.74 13.35 -2.39
C GLN A 628 12.94 13.78 -1.17
N VAL A 629 13.59 14.46 -0.23
CA VAL A 629 12.87 15.20 0.81
C VAL A 629 12.53 16.54 0.18
N GLY A 630 11.23 16.86 0.09
CA GLY A 630 10.74 18.12 -0.47
C GLY A 630 11.62 19.28 -0.03
N GLY A 631 12.35 19.84 -0.99
CA GLY A 631 13.44 20.77 -0.71
C GLY A 631 12.95 22.20 -0.75
N ALA A 632 12.85 22.84 0.41
CA ALA A 632 12.91 24.29 0.50
C ALA A 632 14.26 24.77 -0.09
N GLN A 633 14.25 25.37 -1.28
CA GLN A 633 15.36 26.15 -1.83
C GLN A 633 15.18 27.65 -1.59
#